data_AF-A0A4Y2IHQ4-F1
#
_entry.id   AF-A0A4Y2IHQ4-F1
#
_cell.length_a   1.000
_cell.length_b   1.000
_cell.length_c   1.000
_cell.angle_alpha   90.00
_cell.angle_beta   90.00
_cell.angle_gamma   90.00
#
_symmetry.space_group_name_H-M   'P 1'
#
loop_
_entity.id
_entity.type
_entity.pdbx_description
1 polymer ?
#
loop_
_entity_poly.entity_id
_entity_poly.type
_entity_poly.pdbx_seq_one_letter_code
_entity_poly.pdbx_strand_id
1 'polypeptide(L)'
;MGADFIRKAFKDFPDPESVVQHYLPDAVPEHAGAFVRNQTYTSIGDMILVCPDVYHAEKCTQKGGKVYYYFFTHRPSNTPWAPWLGVAHFTEVQFVFGSPLLGPSSYTHEEQRISQQMIEIWSSFAKDG
;
A
#
# COMPACT_ATOMS: atom_id res chain seq x y z
N MET A 1 -11.88 11.12 -17.44
CA MET A 1 -12.01 11.15 -15.97
C MET A 1 -10.75 10.66 -15.25
N GLY A 2 -10.32 9.39 -15.40
CA GLY A 2 -9.09 8.91 -14.74
C GLY A 2 -7.82 9.64 -15.18
N ALA A 3 -7.57 9.73 -16.50
CA ALA A 3 -6.44 10.46 -17.06
C ALA A 3 -6.43 11.94 -16.63
N ASP A 4 -7.60 12.61 -16.64
CA ASP A 4 -7.72 14.02 -16.22
C ASP A 4 -7.41 14.19 -14.73
N PHE A 5 -7.81 13.22 -13.90
CA PHE A 5 -7.49 13.22 -12.49
C PHE A 5 -5.98 13.09 -12.27
N ILE A 6 -5.33 12.11 -12.91
CA ILE A 6 -3.88 11.93 -12.82
C ILE A 6 -3.18 13.20 -13.31
N ARG A 7 -3.50 13.70 -14.50
CA ARG A 7 -2.89 14.93 -15.04
C ARG A 7 -3.03 16.13 -14.09
N LYS A 8 -4.17 16.27 -13.42
CA LYS A 8 -4.39 17.33 -12.43
C LYS A 8 -3.61 17.11 -11.14
N ALA A 9 -3.55 15.88 -10.64
CA ALA A 9 -2.83 15.51 -9.42
C ALA A 9 -1.31 15.71 -9.58
N PHE A 10 -0.80 15.48 -10.79
CA PHE A 10 0.63 15.57 -11.13
C PHE A 10 0.97 16.84 -11.93
N LYS A 11 0.14 17.88 -11.90
CA LYS A 11 0.31 19.10 -12.72
C LYS A 11 1.66 19.82 -12.53
N ASP A 12 2.29 19.65 -11.37
CA ASP A 12 3.54 20.30 -11.00
C ASP A 12 4.77 19.43 -11.37
N PHE A 13 4.56 18.24 -11.93
CA PHE A 13 5.62 17.40 -12.46
C PHE A 13 6.11 17.95 -13.81
N PRO A 14 7.39 17.73 -14.17
CA PRO A 14 7.94 18.19 -15.45
C PRO A 14 7.19 17.64 -16.68
N ASP A 15 6.69 16.40 -16.59
CA ASP A 15 5.92 15.75 -17.64
C ASP A 15 4.74 14.95 -17.03
N PRO A 16 3.59 15.61 -16.77
CA PRO A 16 2.40 14.94 -16.25
C PRO A 16 1.81 13.92 -17.24
N GLU A 17 2.09 14.03 -18.54
CA GLU A 17 1.55 13.12 -19.55
C GLU A 17 2.26 11.77 -19.50
N SER A 18 3.57 11.76 -19.26
CA SER A 18 4.32 10.52 -19.01
C SER A 18 3.75 9.72 -17.83
N VAL A 19 3.23 10.41 -16.80
CA VAL A 19 2.59 9.75 -15.65
C VAL A 19 1.27 9.10 -16.08
N VAL A 20 0.46 9.81 -16.88
CA VAL A 20 -0.78 9.25 -17.44
C VAL A 20 -0.47 7.98 -18.25
N GLN A 21 0.52 8.05 -19.14
CA GLN A 21 0.93 6.94 -20.01
C GLN A 21 1.53 5.75 -19.23
N HIS A 22 2.15 6.00 -18.08
CA HIS A 22 2.66 4.93 -17.22
C HIS A 22 1.53 4.09 -16.61
N TYR A 23 0.43 4.72 -16.21
CA TYR A 23 -0.65 4.06 -15.47
C TYR A 23 -1.83 3.64 -16.34
N LEU A 24 -2.11 4.34 -17.43
CA LEU A 24 -3.27 4.11 -18.28
C LEU A 24 -2.83 3.81 -19.72
N PRO A 25 -3.50 2.86 -20.41
CA PRO A 25 -3.24 2.61 -21.81
C PRO A 25 -3.72 3.78 -22.68
N ASP A 26 -3.13 3.94 -23.86
CA ASP A 26 -3.50 4.97 -24.84
C ASP A 26 -4.99 4.93 -25.21
N ALA A 27 -5.55 3.72 -25.29
CA ALA A 27 -6.96 3.48 -25.51
C ALA A 27 -7.55 2.71 -24.33
N VAL A 28 -8.43 3.37 -23.56
CA VAL A 28 -9.16 2.74 -22.46
C VAL A 28 -10.31 1.90 -23.02
N PRO A 29 -10.37 0.59 -22.76
CA PRO A 29 -11.46 -0.25 -23.25
C PRO A 29 -12.83 0.19 -22.72
N GLU A 30 -13.88 -0.08 -23.50
CA GLU A 30 -15.25 0.06 -23.03
C GLU A 30 -15.45 -0.84 -21.79
N HIS A 31 -16.11 -0.31 -20.75
CA HIS A 31 -16.28 -0.96 -19.44
C HIS A 31 -15.02 -1.16 -18.57
N ALA A 32 -13.92 -0.46 -18.84
CA ALA A 32 -12.71 -0.52 -17.99
C ALA A 32 -12.76 0.35 -16.70
N GLY A 33 -13.96 0.72 -16.22
CA GLY A 33 -14.10 1.66 -15.10
C GLY A 33 -13.41 1.22 -13.80
N ALA A 34 -13.44 -0.08 -13.47
CA ALA A 34 -12.76 -0.62 -12.30
C ALA A 34 -11.23 -0.55 -12.44
N PHE A 35 -10.70 -0.87 -13.63
CA PHE A 35 -9.29 -0.76 -13.94
C PHE A 35 -8.81 0.69 -13.88
N VAL A 36 -9.53 1.61 -14.53
CA VAL A 36 -9.19 3.04 -14.52
C VAL A 36 -9.19 3.58 -13.09
N ARG A 37 -10.18 3.20 -12.27
CA ARG A 37 -10.21 3.55 -10.85
C ARG A 37 -8.97 3.02 -10.13
N ASN A 38 -8.63 1.74 -10.32
CA ASN A 38 -7.45 1.11 -9.73
C ASN A 38 -6.17 1.86 -10.05
N GLN A 39 -5.89 2.04 -11.34
CA GLN A 39 -4.70 2.73 -11.79
C GLN A 39 -4.64 4.19 -11.31
N THR A 40 -5.79 4.86 -11.18
CA THR A 40 -5.85 6.24 -10.68
C THR A 40 -5.37 6.30 -9.23
N TYR A 41 -5.90 5.47 -8.31
CA TYR A 41 -5.42 5.52 -6.92
C TYR A 41 -4.04 4.87 -6.74
N THR A 42 -3.66 3.89 -7.56
CA THR A 42 -2.29 3.35 -7.59
C THR A 42 -1.29 4.46 -7.89
N SER A 43 -1.56 5.30 -8.90
CA SER A 43 -0.66 6.42 -9.23
C SER A 43 -0.41 7.36 -8.05
N ILE A 44 -1.47 7.67 -7.30
CA ILE A 44 -1.35 8.52 -6.11
C ILE A 44 -0.58 7.78 -5.01
N GLY A 45 -0.95 6.54 -4.70
CA GLY A 45 -0.30 5.73 -3.67
C GLY A 45 1.19 5.52 -3.93
N ASP A 46 1.58 5.29 -5.18
CA ASP A 46 2.97 5.17 -5.59
C ASP A 46 3.73 6.47 -5.34
N MET A 47 3.14 7.62 -5.71
CA MET A 47 3.80 8.91 -5.52
C MET A 47 3.95 9.32 -4.06
N ILE A 48 2.90 9.15 -3.23
CA ILE A 48 2.91 9.68 -1.86
C ILE A 48 3.43 8.69 -0.81
N LEU A 49 3.49 7.38 -1.12
CA LEU A 49 3.89 6.35 -0.17
C LEU A 49 4.96 5.42 -0.74
N VAL A 50 4.63 4.62 -1.77
CA VAL A 50 5.47 3.47 -2.16
C VAL A 50 6.82 3.89 -2.75
N CYS A 51 6.85 4.78 -3.74
CA CYS A 51 8.10 5.19 -4.37
C CYS A 51 9.04 5.95 -3.41
N PRO A 52 8.57 6.92 -2.59
CA PRO A 52 9.40 7.53 -1.57
C PRO A 52 9.95 6.53 -0.54
N ASP A 53 9.14 5.58 -0.08
CA ASP A 53 9.56 4.57 0.91
C ASP A 53 10.63 3.63 0.34
N VAL A 54 10.43 3.14 -0.89
CA VAL A 54 11.43 2.32 -1.60
C VAL A 54 12.71 3.11 -1.84
N TYR A 55 12.62 4.34 -2.33
CA TYR A 55 13.79 5.20 -2.52
C TYR A 55 14.56 5.41 -1.22
N HIS A 56 13.86 5.64 -0.11
CA HIS A 56 14.49 5.78 1.20
C HIS A 56 15.22 4.49 1.61
N ALA A 57 14.58 3.33 1.46
CA ALA A 57 15.19 2.03 1.74
C ALA A 57 16.48 1.82 0.91
N GLU A 58 16.45 2.10 -0.38
CA GLU A 58 17.63 2.02 -1.27
C GLU A 58 18.75 2.98 -0.85
N LYS A 59 18.42 4.20 -0.42
CA LYS A 59 19.43 5.15 0.06
C LYS A 59 20.03 4.73 1.39
N CYS A 60 19.27 4.07 2.25
CA CYS A 60 19.78 3.51 3.50
C CYS A 60 20.75 2.34 3.23
N THR A 61 20.43 1.44 2.30
CA THR A 61 21.34 0.33 1.94
C THR A 61 22.61 0.83 1.27
N GLN A 62 22.53 1.82 0.38
CA GLN A 62 23.70 2.44 -0.27
C GLN A 62 24.69 3.07 0.73
N LYS A 63 24.20 3.47 1.91
CA LYS A 63 25.02 4.03 3.00
C LYS A 63 25.53 2.96 3.98
N GLY A 64 25.32 1.68 3.69
CA GLY A 64 25.75 0.55 4.52
C GLY A 64 24.74 0.15 5.60
N GLY A 65 23.51 0.68 5.57
CA GLY A 65 22.44 0.28 6.47
C GLY A 65 21.90 -1.12 6.13
N LYS A 66 21.62 -1.93 7.14
CA LYS A 66 20.86 -3.17 7.00
C LYS A 66 19.37 -2.83 7.00
N VAL A 67 18.69 -3.05 5.89
CA VAL A 67 17.28 -2.67 5.70
C VAL A 67 16.43 -3.91 5.50
N TYR A 68 15.29 -3.94 6.17
CA TYR A 68 14.22 -4.91 5.94
C TYR A 68 12.99 -4.15 5.45
N TYR A 69 12.33 -4.69 4.45
CA TYR A 69 11.18 -4.08 3.81
C TYR A 69 10.07 -5.12 3.68
N TYR A 70 8.83 -4.72 3.94
CA TYR A 70 7.67 -5.58 3.72
C TYR A 70 6.60 -4.85 2.91
N PHE A 71 5.80 -5.63 2.19
CA PHE A 71 4.62 -5.14 1.49
C PHE A 71 3.40 -5.90 2.03
N PHE A 72 2.52 -5.19 2.73
CA PHE A 72 1.36 -5.79 3.38
C PHE A 72 0.19 -5.94 2.39
N THR A 73 -0.28 -7.17 2.19
CA THR A 73 -1.26 -7.51 1.14
C THR A 73 -2.54 -8.14 1.68
N HIS A 74 -2.70 -8.23 3.00
CA HIS A 74 -3.90 -8.79 3.62
C HIS A 74 -4.99 -7.72 3.78
N ARG A 75 -6.21 -8.00 3.32
CA ARG A 75 -7.37 -7.12 3.56
C ARG A 75 -8.08 -7.59 4.84
N PRO A 76 -8.19 -6.76 5.89
CA PRO A 76 -8.85 -7.17 7.12
C PRO A 76 -10.32 -7.55 6.86
N SER A 77 -10.78 -8.64 7.46
CA SER A 77 -12.15 -9.14 7.38
C SER A 77 -13.16 -8.16 8.00
N ASN A 78 -12.71 -7.40 9.00
CA ASN A 78 -13.50 -6.39 9.72
C ASN A 78 -13.40 -4.97 9.14
N THR A 79 -12.79 -4.80 7.96
CA THR A 79 -12.55 -3.48 7.38
C THR A 79 -13.86 -2.76 7.05
N PRO A 80 -14.02 -1.47 7.38
CA PRO A 80 -15.21 -0.69 7.03
C PRO A 80 -15.22 -0.25 5.56
N TRP A 81 -14.09 -0.42 4.86
CA TRP A 81 -13.91 0.08 3.51
C TRP A 81 -14.66 -0.76 2.49
N ALA A 82 -15.07 -0.16 1.37
CA ALA A 82 -15.69 -0.90 0.28
C ALA A 82 -14.73 -1.96 -0.33
N PRO A 83 -15.24 -3.08 -0.88
CA PRO A 83 -14.41 -4.16 -1.44
C PRO A 83 -13.40 -3.69 -2.50
N TRP A 84 -13.79 -2.71 -3.31
CA TRP A 84 -12.95 -2.19 -4.39
C TRP A 84 -11.72 -1.42 -3.92
N LEU A 85 -11.66 -1.00 -2.65
CA LEU A 85 -10.50 -0.29 -2.10
C LEU A 85 -9.33 -1.23 -1.77
N GLY A 86 -9.56 -2.56 -1.80
CA GLY A 86 -8.50 -3.54 -1.54
C GLY A 86 -7.88 -3.39 -0.15
N VAL A 87 -6.55 -3.34 -0.08
CA VAL A 87 -5.81 -3.13 1.16
C VAL A 87 -5.57 -1.63 1.33
N ALA A 88 -6.40 -0.99 2.15
CA ALA A 88 -6.29 0.44 2.38
C ALA A 88 -5.11 0.78 3.29
N HIS A 89 -4.63 2.01 3.20
CA HIS A 89 -3.58 2.54 4.06
C HIS A 89 -3.93 2.40 5.56
N PHE A 90 -2.93 2.11 6.38
CA PHE A 90 -3.03 1.87 7.84
C PHE A 90 -3.83 0.65 8.29
N THR A 91 -4.32 -0.19 7.36
CA THR A 91 -5.09 -1.38 7.75
C THR A 91 -4.26 -2.47 8.43
N GLU A 92 -2.94 -2.43 8.29
CA GLU A 92 -1.98 -3.34 8.91
C GLU A 92 -1.71 -3.02 10.39
N VAL A 93 -1.93 -1.77 10.83
CA VAL A 93 -1.58 -1.29 12.18
C VAL A 93 -2.22 -2.14 13.27
N GLN A 94 -3.49 -2.52 13.11
CA GLN A 94 -4.19 -3.36 14.08
C GLN A 94 -3.50 -4.72 14.32
N PHE A 95 -2.81 -5.27 13.31
CA PHE A 95 -2.06 -6.52 13.41
C PHE A 95 -0.72 -6.32 14.11
N VAL A 96 -0.02 -5.21 13.84
CA VAL A 96 1.22 -4.83 14.52
C VAL A 96 1.00 -4.67 16.02
N PHE A 97 -0.13 -4.08 16.42
CA PHE A 97 -0.45 -3.82 17.83
C PHE A 97 -1.29 -4.92 18.52
N GLY A 98 -1.52 -6.06 17.87
CA GLY A 98 -2.14 -7.21 18.55
C GLY A 98 -3.65 -7.14 18.74
N SER A 99 -4.37 -6.28 18.02
CA SER A 99 -5.83 -6.20 18.11
C SER A 99 -6.53 -7.55 17.86
N PRO A 100 -6.09 -8.38 16.88
CA PRO A 100 -6.62 -9.74 16.71
C PRO A 100 -6.43 -10.67 17.90
N LEU A 101 -5.42 -10.46 18.74
CA LEU A 101 -5.14 -11.27 19.92
C LEU A 101 -5.93 -10.80 21.15
N LEU A 102 -6.14 -9.48 21.26
CA LEU A 102 -6.89 -8.86 22.37
C LEU A 102 -8.42 -9.01 22.21
N GLY A 103 -8.91 -8.99 20.97
CA GLY A 103 -10.33 -9.09 20.63
C GLY A 103 -10.63 -10.16 19.58
N PRO A 104 -10.31 -11.44 19.84
CA PRO A 104 -10.28 -12.49 18.81
C PRO A 104 -11.63 -12.77 18.15
N SER A 105 -12.75 -12.42 18.78
CA SER A 105 -14.10 -12.58 18.22
C SER A 105 -14.38 -11.72 17.00
N SER A 106 -13.62 -10.64 16.80
CA SER A 106 -13.79 -9.72 15.66
C SER A 106 -12.88 -10.07 14.47
N TYR A 107 -12.12 -11.17 14.56
CA TYR A 107 -11.09 -11.54 13.59
C TYR A 107 -11.10 -13.03 13.28
N THR A 108 -10.61 -13.38 12.10
CA THR A 108 -10.41 -14.78 11.71
C THR A 108 -9.20 -15.39 12.42
N HIS A 109 -9.13 -16.73 12.45
CA HIS A 109 -7.95 -17.43 12.96
C HIS A 109 -6.69 -17.14 12.13
N GLU A 110 -6.83 -16.88 10.84
CA GLU A 110 -5.73 -16.45 9.98
C GLU A 110 -5.20 -15.09 10.41
N GLU A 111 -6.08 -14.14 10.69
CA GLU A 111 -5.72 -12.79 11.14
C GLU A 111 -5.05 -12.78 12.52
N GLN A 112 -5.41 -13.69 13.40
CA GLN A 112 -4.71 -13.91 14.66
C GLN A 112 -3.26 -14.36 14.42
N ARG A 113 -3.04 -15.27 13.46
CA ARG A 113 -1.68 -15.72 13.08
C ARG A 113 -0.88 -14.60 12.42
N ILE A 114 -1.50 -13.84 11.50
CA ILE A 114 -0.86 -12.66 10.88
C ILE A 114 -0.40 -11.68 11.97
N SER A 115 -1.26 -11.39 12.96
CA SER A 115 -0.90 -10.49 14.06
C SER A 115 0.23 -11.03 14.92
N GLN A 116 0.21 -12.32 15.25
CA GLN A 116 1.30 -12.96 15.99
C GLN A 116 2.63 -12.86 15.23
N GLN A 117 2.64 -13.13 13.92
CA GLN A 117 3.83 -13.01 13.07
C GLN A 117 4.32 -11.56 12.98
N MET A 118 3.41 -10.58 12.81
CA MET A 118 3.79 -9.17 12.76
C MET A 118 4.42 -8.72 14.08
N ILE A 119 3.83 -9.06 15.23
CA ILE A 119 4.41 -8.75 16.55
C ILE A 119 5.79 -9.39 16.71
N GLU A 120 5.95 -10.64 16.29
CA GLU A 120 7.24 -11.33 16.35
C GLU A 120 8.30 -10.63 15.48
N ILE A 121 7.98 -10.31 14.23
CA ILE A 121 8.88 -9.60 13.30
C ILE A 121 9.27 -8.24 13.88
N TRP A 122 8.29 -7.42 14.26
CA TRP A 122 8.53 -6.06 14.78
C TRP A 122 9.29 -6.06 16.10
N SER A 123 8.96 -6.96 17.02
CA SER A 123 9.65 -7.05 18.31
C SER A 123 11.06 -7.64 18.20
N SER A 124 11.30 -8.56 17.27
CA SER A 124 12.64 -9.10 17.00
C SER A 124 13.53 -8.05 16.35
N PHE A 125 13.03 -7.32 15.35
CA PHE A 125 13.75 -6.20 14.75
C PHE A 125 14.13 -5.14 15.79
N ALA A 126 13.19 -4.78 16.69
CA ALA A 126 13.45 -3.80 17.74
C ALA A 126 14.51 -4.27 18.77
N LYS A 127 14.64 -5.57 19.00
CA LYS A 127 15.63 -6.14 19.95
C LYS A 127 17.00 -6.30 19.30
N ASP A 128 17.04 -6.83 18.08
CA ASP A 128 18.24 -7.46 17.53
C ASP A 128 18.72 -6.86 16.19
N GLY A 129 17.91 -6.05 15.49
CA GLY A 129 18.28 -5.48 14.18
C GLY A 129 18.19 -6.46 13.01
#